data_AF-A0A812PSQ0-F1
#
_entry.id   AF-A0A812PSQ0-F1
#
_cell.length_a   1.000
_cell.length_b   1.000
_cell.length_c   1.000
_cell.angle_alpha   90.00
_cell.angle_beta   90.00
_cell.angle_gamma   90.00
#
_symmetry.space_group_name_H-M   'P 1'
#
loop_
_entity.id
_entity.type
_entity.pdbx_description
1 polymer ?
#
loop_
_entity_poly.entity_id
_entity_poly.type
_entity_poly.pdbx_seq_one_letter_code
_entity_poly.pdbx_strand_id
1 'polypeptide(L)'
;MAAKSVSIAGPGDTQLAAGQQTTLGQVRPEAVIAVRHMDDLGTNILTQSLLPGQMAEPDHDKREVFRDYPGDFDTFTLSDVTHKLHVFISYNWAMPQWLKFLALAFHFNHKAASVAAALAYILAVLLVMLHAKAHEGVDDLYFRSHVGTGVCVVTYWLFLLCWHDVKALCFRRGKRVFLDRCCIHQTDEELKQQGIENLDIFLQLSDQMLVVYSELYTKKLWTMYELATFLPKRGPSRLVVLPTFLIRCTILAVPTVALHCIWVQLLLVEDVQQPIEELFPDSRLAILLLDLPLLLVVTWAFRRWAKEERQMRENVRTFHYGDSHCLKETDRSMVYSNIARYMRDTKAVSADAPDEDALMAFNELVKTEVPIAVTKSLGGWGIPLRYLFVILMPLMTNIVDYLAVAPLLYPEPLPMAMYATGLLIFATSSLVCATFLAPWLSWGCGPRSFHDVIGAGYFTLGPFWLTKILLQIQG
;
A
#
# COMPACT_ATOMS: atom_id res chain seq x y z
N MET A 1 -6.29 9.12 85.53
CA MET A 1 -6.80 8.99 84.15
C MET A 1 -5.82 8.12 83.39
N ALA A 2 -6.34 7.02 82.82
CA ALA A 2 -5.67 5.87 82.19
C ALA A 2 -4.62 6.28 81.12
N ALA A 3 -3.42 5.68 80.99
CA ALA A 3 -3.02 4.27 80.76
C ALA A 3 -3.50 3.75 79.37
N LYS A 4 -2.74 3.02 78.53
CA LYS A 4 -1.33 2.57 78.40
C LYS A 4 -1.29 1.71 77.11
N SER A 5 -0.13 1.58 76.45
CA SER A 5 0.33 0.46 75.57
C SER A 5 -0.44 0.14 74.26
N VAL A 6 0.17 -0.29 73.13
CA VAL A 6 0.80 -1.60 72.75
C VAL A 6 1.40 -1.40 71.31
N SER A 7 2.65 -1.74 70.90
CA SER A 7 3.45 -2.99 70.73
C SER A 7 3.10 -3.88 69.49
N ILE A 8 3.91 -3.92 68.41
CA ILE A 8 4.95 -4.93 67.98
C ILE A 8 4.48 -6.02 66.96
N ALA A 9 5.27 -6.17 65.87
CA ALA A 9 5.54 -7.30 64.94
C ALA A 9 4.37 -7.96 64.15
N GLY A 10 4.51 -8.51 62.93
CA GLY A 10 5.66 -8.92 62.10
C GLY A 10 5.23 -9.29 60.65
N PRO A 11 6.08 -9.97 59.85
CA PRO A 11 5.97 -10.07 58.40
C PRO A 11 5.24 -11.33 57.92
N GLY A 12 4.63 -11.28 56.73
CA GLY A 12 4.00 -12.43 56.08
C GLY A 12 3.95 -12.26 54.56
N ASP A 13 4.87 -12.95 53.89
CA ASP A 13 4.82 -13.25 52.46
C ASP A 13 3.64 -14.19 52.15
N THR A 14 2.84 -13.84 51.15
CA THR A 14 2.21 -14.85 50.29
C THR A 14 2.05 -14.29 48.88
N GLN A 15 2.97 -14.69 48.00
CA GLN A 15 2.78 -14.64 46.55
C GLN A 15 1.65 -15.60 46.17
N LEU A 16 0.62 -15.08 45.51
CA LEU A 16 -0.30 -15.85 44.69
C LEU A 16 -0.52 -15.06 43.40
N ALA A 17 0.20 -15.47 42.36
CA ALA A 17 0.00 -15.00 41.00
C ALA A 17 -1.36 -15.53 40.51
N ALA A 18 -2.40 -14.74 40.70
CA ALA A 18 -3.68 -14.92 40.03
C ALA A 18 -3.58 -14.26 38.65
N GLY A 19 -3.68 -15.09 37.59
CA GLY A 19 -3.90 -14.61 36.24
C GLY A 19 -5.16 -13.76 36.20
N GLN A 20 -5.01 -12.48 35.83
CA GLN A 20 -6.13 -11.60 35.54
C GLN A 20 -6.82 -12.07 34.26
N GLN A 21 -7.76 -13.00 34.38
CA GLN A 21 -8.93 -13.01 33.50
C GLN A 21 -9.80 -11.83 33.91
N THR A 22 -9.64 -10.71 33.22
CA THR A 22 -10.60 -9.61 33.27
C THR A 22 -11.95 -10.14 32.79
N THR A 23 -12.86 -10.41 33.72
CA THR A 23 -14.26 -10.68 33.44
C THR A 23 -14.85 -9.48 32.69
N LEU A 24 -15.17 -9.66 31.41
CA LEU A 24 -15.72 -8.66 30.48
C LEU A 24 -17.11 -8.10 30.88
N GLY A 25 -17.68 -8.51 32.01
CA GLY A 25 -19.06 -8.17 32.43
C GLY A 25 -19.31 -6.72 32.84
N GLN A 26 -18.31 -5.83 32.84
CA GLN A 26 -18.47 -4.40 33.13
C GLN A 26 -17.51 -3.53 32.30
N VAL A 27 -17.36 -3.82 31.01
CA VAL A 27 -16.71 -2.87 30.11
C VAL A 27 -17.62 -1.64 30.00
N ARG A 28 -17.15 -0.48 30.50
CA ARG A 28 -17.84 0.80 30.28
C ARG A 28 -18.09 0.96 28.78
N PRO A 29 -19.20 1.57 28.34
CA PRO A 29 -19.57 1.71 26.92
C PRO A 29 -18.53 2.45 26.03
N GLU A 30 -17.40 2.87 26.59
CA GLU A 30 -16.32 3.60 25.94
C GLU A 30 -15.08 2.75 25.64
N ALA A 31 -15.05 1.47 26.00
CA ALA A 31 -13.91 0.57 25.77
C ALA A 31 -14.22 -0.47 24.68
N VAL A 32 -13.31 -0.60 23.72
CA VAL A 32 -13.40 -1.50 22.56
C VAL A 32 -12.14 -2.33 22.39
N ILE A 33 -12.23 -3.45 21.67
CA ILE A 33 -11.11 -4.37 21.48
C ILE A 33 -10.37 -4.03 20.17
N ALA A 34 -9.05 -3.88 20.24
CA ALA A 34 -8.19 -3.54 19.10
C ALA A 34 -6.96 -4.43 19.06
N VAL A 35 -6.45 -4.70 17.86
CA VAL A 35 -5.13 -5.33 17.72
C VAL A 35 -4.10 -4.41 18.33
N ARG A 36 -3.28 -4.96 19.23
CA ARG A 36 -2.29 -4.20 20.01
C ARG A 36 -1.46 -3.35 19.06
N HIS A 37 -0.78 -3.97 18.08
CA HIS A 37 -0.02 -3.28 17.06
C HIS A 37 -0.07 -3.99 15.71
N MET A 38 0.02 -3.22 14.62
CA MET A 38 0.24 -3.79 13.28
C MET A 38 1.55 -4.60 13.22
N ASP A 39 2.51 -4.28 14.08
CA ASP A 39 3.75 -5.02 14.20
C ASP A 39 3.50 -6.49 14.61
N ASP A 40 2.44 -6.77 15.38
CA ASP A 40 2.01 -8.13 15.72
C ASP A 40 1.44 -8.91 14.51
N LEU A 41 0.98 -8.20 13.46
CA LEU A 41 0.46 -8.80 12.23
C LEU A 41 1.56 -9.15 11.22
N GLY A 42 2.70 -8.46 11.28
CA GLY A 42 3.71 -8.46 10.21
C GLY A 42 4.82 -9.50 10.36
N THR A 43 5.23 -9.83 11.59
CA THR A 43 6.42 -10.66 11.88
C THR A 43 6.35 -12.09 11.30
N ASN A 44 5.16 -12.56 10.88
CA ASN A 44 4.89 -13.99 10.73
C ASN A 44 4.58 -14.47 9.30
N ILE A 45 4.55 -13.59 8.28
CA ILE A 45 4.15 -13.99 6.91
C ILE A 45 5.35 -14.33 6.02
N LEU A 46 6.50 -13.69 6.23
CA LEU A 46 7.69 -13.88 5.39
C LEU A 46 8.52 -15.10 5.77
N THR A 47 8.49 -15.50 7.04
CA THR A 47 9.37 -16.55 7.58
C THR A 47 8.99 -17.96 7.11
N GLN A 48 7.74 -18.19 6.65
CA GLN A 48 7.28 -19.49 6.16
C GLN A 48 6.99 -19.56 4.66
N SER A 49 6.76 -18.44 3.95
CA SER A 49 6.48 -18.50 2.50
C SER A 49 7.73 -18.76 1.63
N LEU A 50 8.92 -18.75 2.21
CA LEU A 50 10.21 -18.85 1.50
C LEU A 50 11.05 -20.08 1.84
N LEU A 51 10.61 -20.94 2.76
CA LEU A 51 11.33 -22.17 3.12
C LEU A 51 10.37 -23.36 3.20
N PRO A 52 10.29 -24.21 2.16
CA PRO A 52 9.57 -25.47 2.25
C PRO A 52 10.44 -26.50 2.97
N GLY A 53 10.04 -26.85 4.19
CA GLY A 53 10.45 -28.09 4.85
C GLY A 53 11.57 -27.95 5.86
N GLN A 54 11.21 -27.85 7.14
CA GLN A 54 11.79 -28.66 8.21
C GLN A 54 10.91 -28.58 9.45
N MET A 55 10.44 -29.74 9.90
CA MET A 55 9.68 -29.93 11.12
C MET A 55 10.61 -29.83 12.33
N ALA A 56 10.31 -28.94 13.26
CA ALA A 56 10.68 -29.04 14.66
C ALA A 56 9.41 -28.80 15.50
N GLU A 57 9.27 -29.58 16.58
CA GLU A 57 8.10 -29.63 17.48
C GLU A 57 7.75 -28.29 18.16
N PRO A 58 6.48 -28.10 18.56
CA PRO A 58 5.92 -26.77 18.83
C PRO A 58 6.09 -26.35 20.29
N ASP A 59 6.82 -25.26 20.49
CA ASP A 59 6.46 -24.30 21.55
C ASP A 59 5.25 -23.50 21.07
N HIS A 60 4.33 -23.11 21.96
CA HIS A 60 3.06 -22.46 21.61
C HIS A 60 3.29 -21.07 21.00
N ASP A 61 3.49 -21.09 19.68
CA ASP A 61 4.03 -19.97 18.94
C ASP A 61 2.93 -19.06 18.40
N LYS A 62 3.06 -17.76 18.67
CA LYS A 62 2.10 -16.69 18.32
C LYS A 62 2.12 -16.34 16.82
N ARG A 63 2.31 -17.32 15.95
CA ARG A 63 2.74 -17.11 14.56
C ARG A 63 1.63 -17.47 13.59
N GLU A 64 1.19 -16.43 12.87
CA GLU A 64 0.31 -16.39 11.69
C GLU A 64 -1.08 -15.77 11.99
N VAL A 65 -1.46 -14.69 11.30
CA VAL A 65 -2.77 -14.03 11.56
C VAL A 65 -3.75 -14.24 10.40
N PHE A 66 -3.23 -14.52 9.21
CA PHE A 66 -4.05 -14.65 8.01
C PHE A 66 -4.26 -16.09 7.53
N ARG A 67 -3.62 -17.10 8.15
CA ARG A 67 -3.74 -18.51 7.72
C ARG A 67 -5.12 -19.09 8.01
N ASP A 68 -5.64 -19.96 7.17
CA ASP A 68 -6.77 -20.81 7.53
C ASP A 68 -6.28 -21.79 8.60
N TYR A 69 -6.54 -21.46 9.86
CA TYR A 69 -6.15 -22.30 10.98
C TYR A 69 -7.12 -23.49 11.12
N PRO A 70 -6.65 -24.64 11.61
CA PRO A 70 -7.54 -25.54 12.34
C PRO A 70 -8.21 -24.74 13.47
N GLY A 71 -9.49 -25.01 13.76
CA GLY A 71 -10.39 -24.12 14.53
C GLY A 71 -9.98 -23.69 15.94
N ASP A 72 -8.78 -24.03 16.43
CA ASP A 72 -8.35 -23.85 17.82
C ASP A 72 -7.39 -22.66 18.05
N PHE A 73 -6.88 -21.97 17.02
CA PHE A 73 -5.98 -20.83 17.25
C PHE A 73 -6.75 -19.55 17.58
N ASP A 74 -6.70 -19.13 18.84
CA ASP A 74 -7.37 -17.94 19.32
C ASP A 74 -6.60 -16.65 18.99
N THR A 75 -6.80 -16.13 17.77
CA THR A 75 -6.28 -14.83 17.32
C THR A 75 -6.79 -13.66 18.16
N PHE A 76 -7.82 -13.86 19.00
CA PHE A 76 -8.34 -12.85 19.91
C PHE A 76 -7.32 -12.41 20.95
N THR A 77 -6.40 -13.30 21.34
CA THR A 77 -5.31 -12.99 22.29
C THR A 77 -4.33 -11.92 21.80
N LEU A 78 -4.31 -11.63 20.49
CA LEU A 78 -3.51 -10.56 19.89
C LEU A 78 -4.16 -9.17 20.02
N SER A 79 -5.40 -9.14 20.50
CA SER A 79 -6.13 -7.91 20.77
C SER A 79 -5.95 -7.42 22.22
N ASP A 80 -6.33 -6.17 22.45
CA ASP A 80 -6.34 -5.52 23.75
C ASP A 80 -7.42 -4.44 23.80
N VAL A 81 -7.90 -4.16 25.00
CA VAL A 81 -8.92 -3.13 25.22
C VAL A 81 -8.31 -1.74 24.99
N THR A 82 -9.04 -0.89 24.27
CA THR A 82 -8.67 0.48 23.93
C THR A 82 -9.90 1.38 23.92
N HIS A 83 -9.69 2.66 24.14
CA HIS A 83 -10.74 3.68 23.98
C HIS A 83 -10.73 4.32 22.59
N LYS A 84 -9.71 4.01 21.78
CA LYS A 84 -9.51 4.65 20.47
C LYS A 84 -8.95 3.69 19.43
N LEU A 85 -9.52 3.75 18.23
CA LEU A 85 -9.07 3.05 17.04
C LEU A 85 -8.53 4.07 16.02
N HIS A 86 -7.31 3.83 15.52
CA HIS A 86 -6.74 4.72 14.50
C HIS A 86 -7.20 4.34 13.10
N VAL A 87 -7.34 3.03 12.85
CA VAL A 87 -7.69 2.50 11.52
C VAL A 87 -8.62 1.31 11.69
N PHE A 88 -9.76 1.33 10.99
CA PHE A 88 -10.59 0.15 10.74
C PHE A 88 -10.13 -0.50 9.44
N ILE A 89 -9.66 -1.75 9.49
CA ILE A 89 -9.21 -2.47 8.29
C ILE A 89 -10.37 -3.32 7.80
N SER A 90 -10.95 -2.94 6.65
CA SER A 90 -11.95 -3.75 5.95
C SER A 90 -11.33 -4.46 4.76
N TYR A 91 -11.63 -5.74 4.60
CA TYR A 91 -11.06 -6.56 3.53
C TYR A 91 -11.95 -7.76 3.22
N ASN A 92 -11.71 -8.36 2.06
CA ASN A 92 -12.36 -9.62 1.70
C ASN A 92 -11.57 -10.81 2.29
N TRP A 93 -12.24 -11.64 3.08
CA TRP A 93 -11.66 -12.84 3.68
C TRP A 93 -11.04 -13.80 2.66
N ALA A 94 -11.69 -13.99 1.50
CA ALA A 94 -11.24 -14.90 0.44
C ALA A 94 -9.99 -14.42 -0.32
N MET A 95 -9.49 -13.22 -0.02
CA MET A 95 -8.28 -12.70 -0.67
C MET A 95 -7.04 -13.47 -0.20
N PRO A 96 -6.06 -13.75 -1.09
CA PRO A 96 -4.78 -14.32 -0.72
C PRO A 96 -4.08 -13.52 0.38
N GLN A 97 -3.50 -14.23 1.34
CA GLN A 97 -2.95 -13.64 2.56
C GLN A 97 -1.74 -12.74 2.29
N TRP A 98 -0.84 -13.19 1.42
CA TRP A 98 0.33 -12.41 1.02
C TRP A 98 -0.07 -11.09 0.36
N LEU A 99 -1.21 -11.02 -0.33
CA LEU A 99 -1.72 -9.77 -0.90
C LEU A 99 -2.23 -8.81 0.17
N LYS A 100 -2.92 -9.33 1.19
CA LYS A 100 -3.31 -8.54 2.36
C LYS A 100 -2.06 -7.97 3.03
N PHE A 101 -1.07 -8.82 3.27
CA PHE A 101 0.21 -8.41 3.86
C PHE A 101 0.89 -7.32 3.04
N LEU A 102 1.12 -7.54 1.74
CA LEU A 102 1.77 -6.53 0.89
C LEU A 102 0.99 -5.22 0.84
N ALA A 103 -0.35 -5.26 0.82
CA ALA A 103 -1.17 -4.05 0.86
C ALA A 103 -0.98 -3.28 2.17
N LEU A 104 -0.98 -4.00 3.30
CA LEU A 104 -0.81 -3.41 4.62
C LEU A 104 0.64 -2.92 4.82
N ALA A 105 1.65 -3.73 4.48
CA ALA A 105 3.06 -3.35 4.51
C ALA A 105 3.30 -2.11 3.64
N PHE A 106 2.76 -2.07 2.43
CA PHE A 106 2.80 -0.87 1.60
C PHE A 106 2.16 0.33 2.32
N HIS A 107 0.94 0.20 2.86
CA HIS A 107 0.28 1.31 3.56
C HIS A 107 1.10 1.88 4.74
N PHE A 108 1.59 1.01 5.61
CA PHE A 108 2.18 1.40 6.88
C PHE A 108 3.69 1.62 6.83
N ASN A 109 4.42 0.95 5.93
CA ASN A 109 5.88 0.95 5.90
C ASN A 109 6.49 1.75 4.74
N HIS A 110 5.78 1.99 3.63
CA HIS A 110 6.39 2.62 2.44
C HIS A 110 7.09 3.96 2.72
N LYS A 111 6.54 4.82 3.59
CA LYS A 111 7.16 6.11 3.90
C LYS A 111 8.52 5.94 4.57
N ALA A 112 8.60 5.07 5.57
CA ALA A 112 9.86 4.78 6.25
C ALA A 112 10.84 4.09 5.31
N ALA A 113 10.35 3.18 4.46
CA ALA A 113 11.14 2.53 3.44
C ALA A 113 11.75 3.52 2.44
N SER A 114 10.96 4.47 1.93
CA SER A 114 11.46 5.51 1.02
C SER A 114 12.49 6.43 1.69
N VAL A 115 12.28 6.82 2.95
CA VAL A 115 13.26 7.64 3.70
C VAL A 115 14.56 6.86 3.93
N ALA A 116 14.48 5.61 4.38
CA ALA A 116 15.64 4.76 4.60
C ALA A 116 16.43 4.52 3.31
N ALA A 117 15.73 4.23 2.21
CA ALA A 117 16.34 4.05 0.89
C ALA A 117 17.05 5.32 0.41
N ALA A 118 16.44 6.50 0.56
CA ALA A 118 17.05 7.77 0.21
C ALA A 118 18.30 8.07 1.05
N LEU A 119 18.26 7.81 2.37
CA LEU A 119 19.42 7.98 3.24
C LEU A 119 20.56 7.01 2.92
N ALA A 120 20.24 5.73 2.69
CA ALA A 120 21.21 4.72 2.28
C ALA A 120 21.86 5.06 0.93
N TYR A 121 21.06 5.58 -0.01
CA TYR A 121 21.54 6.08 -1.28
C TYR A 121 22.51 7.26 -1.13
N ILE A 122 22.14 8.30 -0.37
CA ILE A 122 23.00 9.46 -0.10
C ILE A 122 24.32 9.01 0.53
N LEU A 123 24.27 8.10 1.51
CA LEU A 123 25.47 7.55 2.14
C LEU A 123 26.34 6.79 1.14
N ALA A 124 25.74 5.97 0.28
CA ALA A 124 26.47 5.24 -0.77
C ALA A 124 27.19 6.20 -1.72
N VAL A 125 26.51 7.25 -2.20
CA VAL A 125 27.11 8.30 -3.05
C VAL A 125 28.27 8.99 -2.33
N LEU A 126 28.11 9.37 -1.06
CA LEU A 126 29.17 10.00 -0.29
C LEU A 126 30.40 9.09 -0.13
N LEU A 127 30.18 7.80 0.14
CA LEU A 127 31.28 6.83 0.24
C LEU A 127 31.99 6.63 -1.10
N VAL A 128 31.25 6.57 -2.22
CA VAL A 128 31.82 6.51 -3.56
C VAL A 128 32.65 7.76 -3.87
N MET A 129 32.14 8.96 -3.57
CA MET A 129 32.85 10.21 -3.79
C MET A 129 34.14 10.32 -2.95
N LEU A 130 34.09 9.91 -1.68
CA LEU A 130 35.27 9.87 -0.79
C LEU A 130 36.31 8.86 -1.29
N HIS A 131 35.86 7.71 -1.78
CA HIS A 131 36.75 6.66 -2.27
C HIS A 131 37.33 6.98 -3.66
N ALA A 132 36.56 7.60 -4.56
CA ALA A 132 37.01 8.07 -5.86
C ALA A 132 38.12 9.12 -5.71
N LYS A 133 38.04 10.01 -4.71
CA LYS A 133 39.14 10.94 -4.40
C LYS A 133 40.45 10.23 -4.00
N ALA A 134 40.36 8.99 -3.52
CA ALA A 134 41.52 8.23 -3.07
C ALA A 134 42.14 7.32 -4.15
N HIS A 135 41.46 7.06 -5.28
CA HIS A 135 41.91 6.13 -6.32
C HIS A 135 41.68 6.72 -7.72
N GLU A 136 42.71 6.78 -8.56
CA GLU A 136 42.69 7.47 -9.88
C GLU A 136 42.13 6.63 -11.05
N GLY A 137 41.44 5.50 -10.80
CA GLY A 137 40.91 4.64 -11.86
C GLY A 137 39.51 5.05 -12.34
N VAL A 138 39.37 5.38 -13.63
CA VAL A 138 38.10 5.80 -14.26
C VAL A 138 37.12 4.63 -14.43
N ASP A 139 37.61 3.44 -14.75
CA ASP A 139 36.77 2.26 -15.04
C ASP A 139 35.99 1.76 -13.82
N ASP A 140 36.55 1.94 -12.62
CA ASP A 140 35.91 1.54 -11.36
C ASP A 140 34.72 2.46 -11.00
N LEU A 141 34.68 3.68 -11.56
CA LEU A 141 33.69 4.69 -11.21
C LEU A 141 32.29 4.33 -11.72
N TYR A 142 32.17 3.70 -12.89
CA TYR A 142 30.90 3.21 -13.43
C TYR A 142 30.30 2.13 -12.55
N PHE A 143 31.08 1.09 -12.24
CA PHE A 143 30.64 -0.01 -11.37
C PHE A 143 30.19 0.50 -10.00
N ARG A 144 30.94 1.44 -9.41
CA ARG A 144 30.63 2.06 -8.12
C ARG A 144 29.34 2.89 -8.14
N SER A 145 29.02 3.54 -9.26
CA SER A 145 27.77 4.31 -9.39
C SER A 145 26.53 3.41 -9.25
N HIS A 146 26.59 2.15 -9.70
CA HIS A 146 25.45 1.23 -9.67
C HIS A 146 25.16 0.65 -8.28
N VAL A 147 26.18 0.60 -7.43
CA VAL A 147 26.03 0.18 -6.03
C VAL A 147 25.01 1.06 -5.32
N GLY A 148 24.96 2.36 -5.63
CA GLY A 148 23.99 3.30 -5.07
C GLY A 148 22.54 2.89 -5.35
N THR A 149 22.19 2.70 -6.62
CA THR A 149 20.84 2.27 -7.03
C THR A 149 20.47 0.89 -6.45
N GLY A 150 21.41 -0.07 -6.43
CA GLY A 150 21.19 -1.38 -5.82
C GLY A 150 20.92 -1.30 -4.30
N VAL A 151 21.74 -0.55 -3.57
CA VAL A 151 21.58 -0.29 -2.13
C VAL A 151 20.24 0.37 -1.84
N CYS A 152 19.83 1.35 -2.66
CA CYS A 152 18.54 2.02 -2.54
C CYS A 152 17.38 1.03 -2.62
N VAL A 153 17.36 0.19 -3.66
CA VAL A 153 16.28 -0.79 -3.89
C VAL A 153 16.24 -1.85 -2.80
N VAL A 154 17.39 -2.43 -2.44
CA VAL A 154 17.47 -3.45 -1.38
C VAL A 154 17.02 -2.86 -0.04
N THR A 155 17.49 -1.66 0.31
CA THR A 155 17.08 -0.98 1.55
C THR A 155 15.58 -0.70 1.56
N TYR A 156 15.03 -0.22 0.44
CA TYR A 156 13.59 0.01 0.31
C TYR A 156 12.80 -1.28 0.59
N TRP A 157 13.18 -2.40 -0.01
CA TRP A 157 12.50 -3.68 0.18
C TRP A 157 12.62 -4.21 1.61
N LEU A 158 13.81 -4.16 2.19
CA LEU A 158 14.04 -4.58 3.58
C LEU A 158 13.16 -3.78 4.55
N PHE A 159 13.09 -2.46 4.40
CA PHE A 159 12.25 -1.64 5.26
C PHE A 159 10.76 -1.78 4.91
N LEU A 160 10.39 -1.92 3.64
CA LEU A 160 8.99 -2.15 3.27
C LEU A 160 8.45 -3.40 3.96
N LEU A 161 9.25 -4.47 3.96
CA LEU A 161 8.88 -5.78 4.47
C LEU A 161 9.09 -5.96 5.97
N CYS A 162 10.05 -5.27 6.59
CA CYS A 162 10.45 -5.53 7.99
C CYS A 162 10.39 -4.31 8.91
N TRP A 163 9.95 -3.12 8.43
CA TRP A 163 9.92 -1.92 9.27
C TRP A 163 9.01 -2.06 10.50
N HIS A 164 7.99 -2.92 10.42
CA HIS A 164 7.14 -3.21 11.57
C HIS A 164 7.90 -3.93 12.69
N ASP A 165 8.83 -4.84 12.36
CA ASP A 165 9.69 -5.51 13.34
C ASP A 165 10.72 -4.53 13.94
N VAL A 166 11.29 -3.66 13.10
CA VAL A 166 12.22 -2.61 13.55
C VAL A 166 11.54 -1.64 14.51
N LYS A 167 10.29 -1.24 14.24
CA LYS A 167 9.51 -0.42 15.18
C LYS A 167 9.25 -1.13 16.50
N ALA A 168 8.90 -2.41 16.46
CA ALA A 168 8.65 -3.20 17.66
C ALA A 168 9.90 -3.29 18.55
N LEU A 169 11.09 -3.39 17.95
CA LEU A 169 12.35 -3.45 18.68
C LEU A 169 12.80 -2.08 19.24
N CYS A 170 12.65 -1.01 18.46
CA CYS A 170 13.28 0.28 18.75
C CYS A 170 12.34 1.36 19.33
N PHE A 171 11.02 1.26 19.14
CA PHE A 171 10.08 2.33 19.45
C PHE A 171 8.84 1.85 20.23
N ARG A 172 8.20 2.77 20.97
CA ARG A 172 6.94 2.47 21.68
C ARG A 172 5.73 2.48 20.72
N ARG A 173 4.78 1.60 21.05
CA ARG A 173 3.36 1.48 20.61
C ARG A 173 3.01 2.12 19.25
N GLY A 174 2.91 1.29 18.21
CA GLY A 174 2.35 1.65 16.91
C GLY A 174 0.85 1.98 16.92
N LYS A 175 0.28 2.27 15.74
CA LYS A 175 -1.16 2.52 15.56
C LYS A 175 -1.98 1.31 15.99
N ARG A 176 -2.97 1.53 16.85
CA ARG A 176 -4.03 0.55 17.16
C ARG A 176 -5.01 0.44 16.00
N VAL A 177 -5.25 -0.78 15.53
CA VAL A 177 -6.10 -1.07 14.38
C VAL A 177 -7.20 -2.05 14.77
N PHE A 178 -8.37 -1.90 14.16
CA PHE A 178 -9.40 -2.93 14.21
C PHE A 178 -9.20 -3.87 13.03
N LEU A 179 -9.08 -5.16 13.33
CA LEU A 179 -9.06 -6.23 12.36
C LEU A 179 -10.05 -7.29 12.86
N ASP A 180 -11.15 -7.47 12.13
CA ASP A 180 -12.26 -8.37 12.49
C ASP A 180 -11.79 -9.72 13.06
N ARG A 181 -10.85 -10.39 12.41
CA ARG A 181 -10.34 -11.71 12.76
C ARG A 181 -9.62 -11.75 14.11
N CYS A 182 -9.05 -10.63 14.55
CA CYS A 182 -8.37 -10.52 15.84
C CYS A 182 -9.22 -9.85 16.90
N CYS A 183 -10.13 -8.97 16.51
CA CYS A 183 -10.93 -8.17 17.44
C CYS A 183 -12.29 -8.82 17.77
N ILE A 184 -12.76 -9.76 16.95
CA ILE A 184 -13.96 -10.54 17.18
C ILE A 184 -13.52 -11.96 17.50
N HIS A 185 -14.05 -12.52 18.59
CA HIS A 185 -13.76 -13.87 18.99
C HIS A 185 -14.22 -14.85 17.89
N GLN A 186 -13.38 -15.80 17.48
CA GLN A 186 -13.69 -16.66 16.32
C GLN A 186 -14.35 -18.00 16.71
N THR A 187 -14.13 -18.46 17.95
CA THR A 187 -14.53 -19.79 18.45
C THR A 187 -15.72 -19.74 19.41
N ASP A 188 -15.69 -18.88 20.42
CA ASP A 188 -16.83 -18.56 21.30
C ASP A 188 -17.91 -17.79 20.52
N GLU A 189 -19.04 -18.44 20.26
CA GLU A 189 -20.15 -17.87 19.48
C GLU A 189 -20.87 -16.73 20.21
N GLU A 190 -20.89 -16.69 21.55
CA GLU A 190 -21.53 -15.60 22.30
C GLU A 190 -20.69 -14.32 22.21
N LEU A 191 -19.38 -14.42 22.45
CA LEU A 191 -18.46 -13.27 22.31
C LEU A 191 -18.36 -12.81 20.85
N LYS A 192 -18.43 -13.73 19.90
CA LYS A 192 -18.48 -13.42 18.48
C LYS A 192 -19.73 -12.63 18.11
N GLN A 193 -20.89 -13.08 18.58
CA GLN A 193 -22.16 -12.40 18.38
C GLN A 193 -22.11 -10.99 18.98
N GLN A 194 -21.60 -10.84 20.22
CA GLN A 194 -21.40 -9.53 20.84
C GLN A 194 -20.44 -8.65 20.03
N GLY A 195 -19.34 -9.21 19.51
CA GLY A 195 -18.39 -8.47 18.66
C GLY A 195 -19.03 -7.99 17.34
N ILE A 196 -19.89 -8.81 16.74
CA ILE A 196 -20.63 -8.46 15.52
C ILE A 196 -21.70 -7.39 15.81
N GLU A 197 -22.44 -7.52 16.91
CA GLU A 197 -23.48 -6.57 17.32
C GLU A 197 -22.92 -5.17 17.61
N ASN A 198 -21.65 -5.09 18.04
CA ASN A 198 -20.97 -3.83 18.35
C ASN A 198 -20.07 -3.32 17.20
N LEU A 199 -20.21 -3.86 15.99
CA LEU A 199 -19.36 -3.46 14.86
C LEU A 199 -19.50 -1.97 14.51
N ASP A 200 -20.73 -1.46 14.56
CA ASP A 200 -21.03 -0.06 14.30
C ASP A 200 -20.28 0.86 15.28
N ILE A 201 -20.05 0.43 16.53
CA ILE A 201 -19.24 1.15 17.52
C ILE A 201 -17.78 1.18 17.10
N PHE A 202 -17.20 0.06 16.65
CA PHE A 202 -15.80 0.05 16.16
C PHE A 202 -15.60 0.98 14.97
N LEU A 203 -16.55 1.02 14.03
CA LEU A 203 -16.54 1.95 12.90
C LEU A 203 -16.62 3.41 13.37
N GLN A 204 -17.48 3.68 14.34
CA GLN A 204 -17.64 5.00 14.95
C GLN A 204 -16.41 5.47 15.72
N LEU A 205 -15.67 4.57 16.36
CA LEU A 205 -14.48 4.90 17.13
C LEU A 205 -13.21 4.96 16.27
N SER A 206 -13.28 4.56 15.01
CA SER A 206 -12.14 4.56 14.09
C SER A 206 -11.94 5.92 13.43
N ASP A 207 -10.72 6.47 13.52
CA ASP A 207 -10.35 7.76 12.89
C ASP A 207 -10.33 7.67 11.34
N GLN A 208 -10.04 6.48 10.81
CA GLN A 208 -9.83 6.22 9.39
C GLN A 208 -10.33 4.81 9.04
N MET A 209 -10.81 4.60 7.81
CA MET A 209 -11.09 3.28 7.25
C MET A 209 -10.09 2.95 6.15
N LEU A 210 -9.48 1.76 6.24
CA LEU A 210 -8.56 1.22 5.24
C LEU A 210 -9.22 0.03 4.56
N VAL A 211 -9.55 0.19 3.27
CA VAL A 211 -10.16 -0.86 2.46
C VAL A 211 -9.09 -1.56 1.63
N VAL A 212 -8.81 -2.82 1.91
CA VAL A 212 -7.97 -3.66 1.05
C VAL A 212 -8.86 -4.23 -0.07
N TYR A 213 -8.84 -3.56 -1.22
CA TYR A 213 -9.80 -3.80 -2.29
C TYR A 213 -9.42 -5.01 -3.17
N SER A 214 -10.43 -5.84 -3.44
CA SER A 214 -10.42 -6.91 -4.44
C SER A 214 -11.72 -6.87 -5.24
N GLU A 215 -11.78 -7.55 -6.37
CA GLU A 215 -12.97 -7.59 -7.25
C GLU A 215 -14.26 -8.08 -6.54
N LEU A 216 -14.11 -8.88 -5.48
CA LEU A 216 -15.24 -9.40 -4.69
C LEU A 216 -15.64 -8.46 -3.54
N TYR A 217 -14.86 -7.42 -3.24
CA TYR A 217 -15.11 -6.55 -2.09
C TYR A 217 -16.46 -5.83 -2.20
N THR A 218 -16.76 -5.20 -3.34
CA THR A 218 -18.02 -4.47 -3.54
C THR A 218 -19.22 -5.39 -3.77
N LYS A 219 -18.98 -6.69 -3.95
CA LYS A 219 -20.05 -7.68 -4.12
C LYS A 219 -20.54 -8.22 -2.80
N LYS A 220 -19.80 -8.04 -1.70
CA LYS A 220 -20.17 -8.58 -0.39
C LYS A 220 -21.06 -7.61 0.39
N LEU A 221 -22.11 -8.12 1.02
CA LEU A 221 -23.06 -7.31 1.78
C LEU A 221 -22.37 -6.60 2.96
N TRP A 222 -21.60 -7.37 3.73
CA TRP A 222 -20.94 -6.94 4.95
C TRP A 222 -19.95 -5.78 4.73
N THR A 223 -19.10 -5.89 3.71
CA THR A 223 -18.10 -4.86 3.37
C THR A 223 -18.74 -3.57 2.86
N MET A 224 -19.89 -3.66 2.19
CA MET A 224 -20.64 -2.48 1.76
C MET A 224 -21.40 -1.84 2.93
N TYR A 225 -21.91 -2.65 3.87
CA TYR A 225 -22.46 -2.17 5.13
C TYR A 225 -21.43 -1.36 5.93
N GLU A 226 -20.22 -1.90 6.14
CA GLU A 226 -19.14 -1.19 6.83
C GLU A 226 -18.80 0.14 6.17
N LEU A 227 -18.73 0.17 4.84
CA LEU A 227 -18.36 1.36 4.09
C LEU A 227 -19.45 2.43 4.16
N ALA A 228 -20.71 2.05 3.94
CA ALA A 228 -21.85 2.96 3.96
C ALA A 228 -22.20 3.46 5.36
N THR A 229 -21.84 2.74 6.42
CA THR A 229 -21.99 3.21 7.80
C THR A 229 -20.85 4.12 8.25
N PHE A 230 -19.63 3.88 7.75
CA PHE A 230 -18.47 4.72 8.05
C PHE A 230 -18.55 6.11 7.39
N LEU A 231 -18.96 6.17 6.11
CA LEU A 231 -18.86 7.38 5.29
C LEU A 231 -19.67 8.58 5.82
N PRO A 232 -20.95 8.46 6.19
CA PRO A 232 -21.73 9.58 6.70
C PRO A 232 -21.14 10.18 7.98
N LYS A 233 -20.47 9.36 8.81
CA LYS A 233 -19.94 9.79 10.11
C LYS A 233 -18.55 10.41 10.02
N ARG A 234 -17.69 9.92 9.11
CA ARG A 234 -16.28 10.35 9.02
C ARG A 234 -15.93 11.13 7.76
N GLY A 235 -16.78 11.07 6.75
CA GLY A 235 -16.59 11.69 5.45
C GLY A 235 -15.59 10.96 4.55
N PRO A 236 -15.58 11.28 3.25
CA PRO A 236 -14.81 10.56 2.24
C PRO A 236 -13.29 10.78 2.34
N SER A 237 -12.81 11.82 3.05
CA SER A 237 -11.37 12.08 3.23
C SER A 237 -10.70 11.12 4.21
N ARG A 238 -11.47 10.39 5.01
CA ARG A 238 -10.99 9.40 5.99
C ARG A 238 -11.04 7.98 5.45
N LEU A 239 -11.47 7.78 4.20
CA LEU A 239 -11.41 6.50 3.52
C LEU A 239 -10.09 6.40 2.73
N VAL A 240 -9.38 5.29 2.91
CA VAL A 240 -8.25 4.92 2.05
C VAL A 240 -8.52 3.55 1.43
N VAL A 241 -8.63 3.53 0.11
CA VAL A 241 -8.80 2.33 -0.71
C VAL A 241 -7.42 1.91 -1.24
N LEU A 242 -7.10 0.63 -1.07
CA LEU A 242 -5.89 -0.02 -1.51
C LEU A 242 -6.20 -1.11 -2.52
N PRO A 243 -6.20 -0.80 -3.82
CA PRO A 243 -6.37 -1.81 -4.86
C PRO A 243 -5.18 -2.76 -4.88
N THR A 244 -5.43 -4.04 -4.63
CA THR A 244 -4.38 -5.06 -4.56
C THR A 244 -3.64 -5.27 -5.88
N PHE A 245 -4.29 -5.05 -7.02
CA PHE A 245 -3.63 -5.06 -8.32
C PHE A 245 -2.61 -3.91 -8.44
N LEU A 246 -3.01 -2.68 -8.11
CA LEU A 246 -2.11 -1.52 -8.18
C LEU A 246 -0.90 -1.67 -7.25
N ILE A 247 -1.12 -2.21 -6.04
CA ILE A 247 -0.04 -2.50 -5.09
C ILE A 247 0.93 -3.53 -5.67
N ARG A 248 0.44 -4.64 -6.25
CA ARG A 248 1.28 -5.63 -6.94
C ARG A 248 2.10 -4.99 -8.05
N CYS A 249 1.47 -4.21 -8.93
CA CYS A 249 2.17 -3.52 -10.01
C CYS A 249 3.25 -2.60 -9.48
N THR A 250 2.97 -1.85 -8.41
CA THR A 250 3.94 -0.92 -7.81
C THR A 250 5.13 -1.67 -7.22
N ILE A 251 4.87 -2.72 -6.45
CA ILE A 251 5.90 -3.54 -5.81
C ILE A 251 6.77 -4.23 -6.86
N LEU A 252 6.19 -4.79 -7.91
CA LEU A 252 6.95 -5.43 -9.00
C LEU A 252 7.67 -4.43 -9.90
N ALA A 253 7.12 -3.23 -10.09
CA ALA A 253 7.74 -2.22 -10.96
C ALA A 253 9.05 -1.68 -10.39
N VAL A 254 9.23 -1.59 -9.06
CA VAL A 254 10.48 -1.10 -8.45
C VAL A 254 11.71 -1.92 -8.91
N PRO A 255 11.78 -3.25 -8.69
CA PRO A 255 12.91 -4.04 -9.15
C PRO A 255 13.00 -4.08 -10.68
N THR A 256 11.87 -4.07 -11.41
CA THR A 256 11.90 -4.03 -12.88
C THR A 256 12.54 -2.74 -13.42
N VAL A 257 12.17 -1.58 -12.89
CA VAL A 257 12.77 -0.29 -13.26
C VAL A 257 14.25 -0.27 -12.88
N ALA A 258 14.60 -0.79 -11.70
CA ALA A 258 16.00 -0.90 -11.28
C ALA A 258 16.82 -1.78 -12.23
N LEU A 259 16.31 -2.96 -12.60
CA LEU A 259 16.96 -3.86 -13.55
C LEU A 259 17.09 -3.22 -14.93
N HIS A 260 16.07 -2.50 -15.40
CA HIS A 260 16.15 -1.73 -16.64
C HIS A 260 17.22 -0.64 -16.56
N CYS A 261 17.30 0.12 -15.47
CA CYS A 261 18.37 1.10 -15.26
C CYS A 261 19.76 0.45 -15.28
N ILE A 262 19.95 -0.66 -14.57
CA ILE A 262 21.22 -1.41 -14.58
C ILE A 262 21.55 -1.88 -15.99
N TRP A 263 20.57 -2.43 -16.72
CA TRP A 263 20.79 -2.91 -18.08
C TRP A 263 21.16 -1.79 -19.05
N VAL A 264 20.42 -0.68 -19.06
CA VAL A 264 20.73 0.48 -19.92
C VAL A 264 22.16 0.97 -19.67
N GLN A 265 22.61 0.95 -18.43
CA GLN A 265 23.98 1.33 -18.08
C GLN A 265 25.02 0.29 -18.52
N LEU A 266 24.72 -1.01 -18.41
CA LEU A 266 25.59 -2.07 -18.93
C LEU A 266 25.83 -1.93 -20.44
N LEU A 267 24.83 -1.45 -21.19
CA LEU A 267 24.98 -1.16 -22.62
C LEU A 267 25.94 0.01 -22.92
N LEU A 268 26.34 0.80 -21.92
CA LEU A 268 27.30 1.91 -22.05
C LEU A 268 28.74 1.48 -21.75
N VAL A 269 28.95 0.26 -21.25
CA VAL A 269 30.28 -0.28 -21.00
C VAL A 269 30.85 -0.74 -22.34
N GLU A 270 32.03 -0.24 -22.72
CA GLU A 270 32.65 -0.48 -24.03
C GLU A 270 32.78 -1.98 -24.36
N ASP A 271 33.23 -2.78 -23.37
CA ASP A 271 33.36 -4.24 -23.49
C ASP A 271 32.03 -4.96 -23.77
N VAL A 272 30.90 -4.37 -23.36
CA VAL A 272 29.54 -4.90 -23.61
C VAL A 272 28.99 -4.34 -24.92
N GLN A 273 29.29 -3.08 -25.22
CA GLN A 273 28.81 -2.38 -26.41
C GLN A 273 29.36 -3.00 -27.69
N GLN A 274 30.66 -3.30 -27.76
CA GLN A 274 31.30 -3.88 -28.96
C GLN A 274 30.59 -5.13 -29.50
N PRO A 275 30.38 -6.21 -28.71
CA PRO A 275 29.70 -7.40 -29.22
C PRO A 275 28.21 -7.15 -29.57
N ILE A 276 27.58 -6.13 -28.99
CA ILE A 276 26.20 -5.76 -29.33
C ILE A 276 26.15 -4.99 -30.65
N GLU A 277 27.11 -4.10 -30.91
CA GLU A 277 27.23 -3.39 -32.19
C GLU A 277 27.53 -4.32 -33.36
N GLU A 278 28.27 -5.41 -33.13
CA GLU A 278 28.46 -6.47 -34.11
C GLU A 278 27.15 -7.17 -34.49
N LEU A 279 26.24 -7.35 -33.52
CA LEU A 279 24.94 -8.00 -33.73
C LEU A 279 23.88 -7.03 -34.26
N PHE A 280 23.93 -5.77 -33.83
CA PHE A 280 23.00 -4.70 -34.15
C PHE A 280 23.77 -3.46 -34.59
N PRO A 281 23.80 -3.14 -35.90
CA PRO A 281 24.51 -1.97 -36.43
C PRO A 281 24.06 -0.62 -35.85
N ASP A 282 22.89 -0.59 -35.20
CA ASP A 282 22.36 0.57 -34.48
C ASP A 282 22.02 0.17 -33.04
N SER A 283 22.81 0.63 -32.07
CA SER A 283 22.61 0.37 -30.64
C SER A 283 21.25 0.87 -30.12
N ARG A 284 20.64 1.86 -30.79
CA ARG A 284 19.28 2.34 -30.46
C ARG A 284 18.23 1.28 -30.74
N LEU A 285 18.42 0.47 -31.77
CA LEU A 285 17.52 -0.64 -32.09
C LEU A 285 17.60 -1.72 -31.01
N ALA A 286 18.80 -2.01 -30.49
CA ALA A 286 18.97 -2.96 -29.38
C ALA A 286 18.24 -2.49 -28.11
N ILE A 287 18.37 -1.21 -27.75
CA ILE A 287 17.63 -0.60 -26.62
C ILE A 287 16.12 -0.69 -26.85
N LEU A 288 15.64 -0.31 -28.03
CA LEU A 288 14.22 -0.35 -28.36
C LEU A 288 13.62 -1.76 -28.30
N LEU A 289 14.33 -2.76 -28.85
CA LEU A 289 13.88 -4.15 -28.84
C LEU A 289 13.77 -4.72 -27.43
N LEU A 290 14.64 -4.27 -26.53
CA LEU A 290 14.59 -4.65 -25.12
C LEU A 290 13.47 -3.93 -24.36
N ASP A 291 13.27 -2.64 -24.63
CA ASP A 291 12.25 -1.84 -23.96
C ASP A 291 10.83 -2.21 -24.40
N LEU A 292 10.68 -2.77 -25.61
CA LEU A 292 9.38 -3.15 -26.14
C LEU A 292 8.62 -4.13 -25.23
N PRO A 293 9.18 -5.27 -24.76
CA PRO A 293 8.55 -6.12 -23.76
C PRO A 293 8.11 -5.37 -22.49
N LEU A 294 8.97 -4.50 -21.96
CA LEU A 294 8.66 -3.72 -20.75
C LEU A 294 7.48 -2.77 -21.00
N LEU A 295 7.49 -2.05 -22.12
CA LEU A 295 6.40 -1.17 -22.54
C LEU A 295 5.09 -1.93 -22.74
N LEU A 296 5.14 -3.15 -23.30
CA LEU A 296 3.96 -4.01 -23.46
C LEU A 296 3.40 -4.46 -22.10
N VAL A 297 4.26 -4.87 -21.15
CA VAL A 297 3.85 -5.26 -19.79
C VAL A 297 3.24 -4.08 -19.05
N VAL A 298 3.88 -2.91 -19.11
CA VAL A 298 3.38 -1.67 -18.50
C VAL A 298 2.04 -1.28 -19.11
N THR A 299 1.92 -1.27 -20.44
CA THR A 299 0.67 -0.98 -21.16
C THR A 299 -0.44 -1.95 -20.77
N TRP A 300 -0.13 -3.25 -20.70
CA TRP A 300 -1.08 -4.27 -20.24
C TRP A 300 -1.52 -4.01 -18.80
N ALA A 301 -0.58 -3.69 -17.89
CA ALA A 301 -0.89 -3.42 -16.50
C ALA A 301 -1.80 -2.19 -16.35
N PHE A 302 -1.52 -1.10 -17.06
CA PHE A 302 -2.39 0.08 -17.07
C PHE A 302 -3.78 -0.20 -17.64
N ARG A 303 -3.88 -0.94 -18.75
CA ARG A 303 -5.17 -1.36 -19.33
C ARG A 303 -5.96 -2.23 -18.36
N ARG A 304 -5.28 -3.16 -17.68
CA ARG A 304 -5.89 -4.02 -16.69
C ARG A 304 -6.36 -3.23 -15.48
N TRP A 305 -5.55 -2.29 -14.98
CA TRP A 305 -5.92 -1.39 -13.89
C TRP A 305 -7.15 -0.56 -14.24
N ALA A 306 -7.15 0.08 -15.41
CA ALA A 306 -8.29 0.83 -15.92
C ALA A 306 -9.57 -0.01 -15.98
N LYS A 307 -9.47 -1.27 -16.41
CA LYS A 307 -10.61 -2.20 -16.43
C LYS A 307 -11.10 -2.50 -15.01
N GLU A 308 -10.22 -2.79 -14.07
CA GLU A 308 -10.57 -3.07 -12.66
C GLU A 308 -11.19 -1.84 -11.98
N GLU A 309 -10.66 -0.65 -12.25
CA GLU A 309 -11.21 0.61 -11.73
C GLU A 309 -12.62 0.86 -12.28
N ARG A 310 -12.81 0.68 -13.59
CA ARG A 310 -14.14 0.77 -14.21
C ARG A 310 -15.10 -0.24 -13.61
N GLN A 311 -14.66 -1.48 -13.42
CA GLN A 311 -15.48 -2.53 -12.83
C GLN A 311 -15.84 -2.23 -11.37
N MET A 312 -14.90 -1.68 -10.59
CA MET A 312 -15.16 -1.22 -9.22
C MET A 312 -16.26 -0.16 -9.20
N ARG A 313 -16.17 0.85 -10.06
CA ARG A 313 -17.16 1.94 -10.17
C ARG A 313 -18.52 1.39 -10.59
N GLU A 314 -18.54 0.50 -11.57
CA GLU A 314 -19.78 -0.11 -12.07
C GLU A 314 -20.44 -0.97 -11.00
N ASN A 315 -19.68 -1.83 -10.30
CA ASN A 315 -20.21 -2.68 -9.23
C ASN A 315 -20.85 -1.87 -8.10
N VAL A 316 -20.30 -0.70 -7.76
CA VAL A 316 -20.90 0.18 -6.75
C VAL A 316 -22.15 0.87 -7.30
N ARG A 317 -22.12 1.30 -8.57
CA ARG A 317 -23.26 1.97 -9.21
C ARG A 317 -24.47 1.05 -9.36
N THR A 318 -24.23 -0.22 -9.68
CA THR A 318 -25.28 -1.25 -9.84
C THR A 318 -25.50 -2.06 -8.56
N PHE A 319 -24.94 -1.61 -7.42
CA PHE A 319 -25.09 -2.30 -6.16
C PHE A 319 -26.57 -2.43 -5.76
N HIS A 320 -26.93 -3.62 -5.30
CA HIS A 320 -28.22 -3.92 -4.70
C HIS A 320 -28.01 -4.88 -3.54
N TYR A 321 -28.55 -4.58 -2.36
CA TYR A 321 -28.38 -5.41 -1.16
C TYR A 321 -28.86 -6.86 -1.39
N GLY A 322 -29.93 -7.06 -2.17
CA GLY A 322 -30.48 -8.38 -2.48
C GLY A 322 -29.55 -9.26 -3.32
N ASP A 323 -28.79 -8.67 -4.24
CA ASP A 323 -27.89 -9.40 -5.14
C ASP A 323 -26.48 -9.57 -4.54
N SER A 324 -26.22 -8.94 -3.40
CA SER A 324 -24.94 -9.00 -2.73
C SER A 324 -24.67 -10.37 -2.11
N HIS A 325 -23.41 -10.79 -2.13
CA HIS A 325 -22.96 -12.08 -1.62
C HIS A 325 -22.77 -12.01 -0.10
N CYS A 326 -23.25 -13.03 0.61
CA CYS A 326 -22.88 -13.29 2.00
C CYS A 326 -21.92 -14.48 2.04
N LEU A 327 -20.94 -14.46 2.96
CA LEU A 327 -20.05 -15.62 3.13
C LEU A 327 -20.84 -16.82 3.69
N LYS A 328 -21.68 -16.54 4.69
CA LYS A 328 -22.71 -17.44 5.19
C LYS A 328 -24.05 -16.77 4.99
N GLU A 329 -24.95 -17.43 4.27
CA GLU A 329 -26.25 -16.86 3.93
C GLU A 329 -27.13 -16.61 5.17
N THR A 330 -26.89 -17.37 6.25
CA THR A 330 -27.51 -17.17 7.56
C THR A 330 -27.25 -15.78 8.15
N ASP A 331 -26.14 -15.14 7.78
CA ASP A 331 -25.76 -13.83 8.34
C ASP A 331 -26.54 -12.69 7.66
N ARG A 332 -27.20 -12.96 6.52
CA ARG A 332 -27.91 -11.92 5.74
C ARG A 332 -29.01 -11.24 6.54
N SER A 333 -29.83 -12.00 7.27
CA SER A 333 -30.94 -11.47 8.06
C SER A 333 -30.44 -10.54 9.18
N MET A 334 -29.35 -10.91 9.83
CA MET A 334 -28.68 -10.08 10.83
C MET A 334 -28.15 -8.79 10.22
N VAL A 335 -27.47 -8.86 9.06
CA VAL A 335 -26.97 -7.65 8.40
C VAL A 335 -28.11 -6.75 7.93
N TYR A 336 -29.21 -7.32 7.43
CA TYR A 336 -30.41 -6.56 7.08
C TYR A 336 -31.00 -5.84 8.29
N SER A 337 -31.11 -6.53 9.43
CA SER A 337 -31.58 -5.91 10.68
C SER A 337 -30.66 -4.76 11.12
N ASN A 338 -29.34 -4.94 11.01
CA ASN A 338 -28.36 -3.91 11.34
C ASN A 338 -28.43 -2.70 10.37
N ILE A 339 -28.63 -2.94 9.07
CA ILE A 339 -28.87 -1.88 8.09
C ILE A 339 -30.15 -1.11 8.43
N ALA A 340 -31.25 -1.83 8.68
CA ALA A 340 -32.54 -1.20 8.97
C ALA A 340 -32.49 -0.36 10.24
N ARG A 341 -31.88 -0.90 11.31
CA ARG A 341 -31.61 -0.15 12.55
C ARG A 341 -30.79 1.11 12.28
N TYR A 342 -29.66 0.98 11.58
CA TYR A 342 -28.79 2.11 11.26
C TYR A 342 -29.51 3.22 10.48
N MET A 343 -30.33 2.86 9.49
CA MET A 343 -31.06 3.84 8.68
C MET A 343 -32.14 4.58 9.46
N ARG A 344 -32.79 3.92 10.42
CA ARG A 344 -33.72 4.58 11.36
C ARG A 344 -32.97 5.49 12.33
N ASP A 345 -31.87 5.02 12.91
CA ASP A 345 -31.07 5.76 13.89
C ASP A 345 -30.46 7.04 13.29
N THR A 346 -30.04 6.96 12.03
CA THR A 346 -29.52 8.12 11.27
C THR A 346 -30.61 9.00 10.68
N LYS A 347 -31.89 8.65 10.88
CA LYS A 347 -33.07 9.36 10.35
C LYS A 347 -33.08 9.47 8.82
N ALA A 348 -32.46 8.50 8.13
CA ALA A 348 -32.57 8.37 6.68
C ALA A 348 -33.98 7.89 6.27
N VAL A 349 -34.66 7.18 7.17
CA VAL A 349 -36.08 6.78 7.09
C VAL A 349 -36.79 7.06 8.40
N SER A 350 -38.13 6.96 8.43
CA SER A 350 -38.90 7.12 9.68
C SER A 350 -38.63 5.96 10.65
N ALA A 351 -38.80 6.20 11.96
CA ALA A 351 -38.52 5.19 13.00
C ALA A 351 -39.45 3.97 12.91
N ASP A 352 -40.63 4.12 12.32
CA ASP A 352 -41.65 3.10 12.07
C ASP A 352 -41.62 2.55 10.64
N ALA A 353 -40.70 3.00 9.78
CA ALA A 353 -40.58 2.52 8.42
C ALA A 353 -40.33 0.99 8.41
N PRO A 354 -40.92 0.22 7.48
CA PRO A 354 -40.63 -1.20 7.33
C PRO A 354 -39.15 -1.42 6.97
N ASP A 355 -38.61 -2.60 7.29
CA ASP A 355 -37.19 -2.92 7.02
C ASP A 355 -36.84 -2.79 5.53
N GLU A 356 -37.79 -3.08 4.63
CA GLU A 356 -37.61 -2.96 3.18
C GLU A 356 -37.30 -1.52 2.74
N ASP A 357 -38.05 -0.53 3.26
CA ASP A 357 -37.80 0.89 2.97
C ASP A 357 -36.41 1.32 3.47
N ALA A 358 -36.00 0.82 4.63
CA ALA A 358 -34.69 1.09 5.19
C ALA A 358 -33.55 0.47 4.34
N LEU A 359 -33.73 -0.75 3.84
CA LEU A 359 -32.79 -1.41 2.93
C LEU A 359 -32.71 -0.71 1.57
N MET A 360 -33.83 -0.17 1.07
CA MET A 360 -33.85 0.65 -0.14
C MET A 360 -33.11 1.98 0.05
N ALA A 361 -33.32 2.66 1.19
CA ALA A 361 -32.54 3.85 1.54
C ALA A 361 -31.04 3.54 1.64
N PHE A 362 -30.67 2.36 2.15
CA PHE A 362 -29.28 1.90 2.17
C PHE A 362 -28.68 1.73 0.77
N ASN A 363 -29.42 1.12 -0.17
CA ASN A 363 -28.97 1.02 -1.56
C ASN A 363 -28.65 2.39 -2.16
N GLU A 364 -29.54 3.36 -1.95
CA GLU A 364 -29.34 4.71 -2.47
C GLU A 364 -28.15 5.41 -1.80
N LEU A 365 -27.97 5.24 -0.48
CA LEU A 365 -26.78 5.73 0.22
C LEU A 365 -25.49 5.15 -0.38
N VAL A 366 -25.46 3.84 -0.62
CA VAL A 366 -24.31 3.17 -1.25
C VAL A 366 -24.02 3.75 -2.62
N LYS A 367 -25.02 3.83 -3.51
CA LYS A 367 -24.85 4.28 -4.90
C LYS A 367 -24.43 5.74 -5.02
N THR A 368 -24.77 6.57 -4.03
CA THR A 368 -24.48 8.00 -4.03
C THR A 368 -23.15 8.33 -3.37
N GLU A 369 -22.93 7.85 -2.14
CA GLU A 369 -21.77 8.25 -1.33
C GLU A 369 -20.51 7.45 -1.63
N VAL A 370 -20.64 6.14 -1.85
CA VAL A 370 -19.47 5.25 -2.01
C VAL A 370 -18.65 5.58 -3.26
N PRO A 371 -19.24 5.81 -4.46
CA PRO A 371 -18.44 6.18 -5.64
C PRO A 371 -17.64 7.45 -5.45
N ILE A 372 -18.20 8.46 -4.77
CA ILE A 372 -17.53 9.73 -4.48
C ILE A 372 -16.33 9.47 -3.58
N ALA A 373 -16.52 8.70 -2.51
CA ALA A 373 -15.45 8.37 -1.57
C ALA A 373 -14.33 7.54 -2.20
N VAL A 374 -14.67 6.51 -2.98
CA VAL A 374 -13.70 5.67 -3.69
C VAL A 374 -12.90 6.51 -4.70
N THR A 375 -13.57 7.37 -5.47
CA THR A 375 -12.91 8.28 -6.43
C THR A 375 -11.93 9.21 -5.73
N LYS A 376 -12.36 9.83 -4.62
CA LYS A 376 -11.52 10.73 -3.83
C LYS A 376 -10.30 10.01 -3.27
N SER A 377 -10.46 8.76 -2.85
CA SER A 377 -9.35 7.96 -2.30
C SER A 377 -8.33 7.52 -3.37
N LEU A 378 -8.75 7.22 -4.59
CA LEU A 378 -7.84 6.80 -5.68
C LEU A 378 -7.12 7.99 -6.33
N GLY A 379 -7.68 9.20 -6.17
CA GLY A 379 -7.21 10.41 -6.81
C GLY A 379 -7.79 10.58 -8.22
N GLY A 380 -7.73 11.79 -8.75
CA GLY A 380 -8.32 12.11 -10.06
C GLY A 380 -7.67 11.39 -11.26
N TRP A 381 -6.42 10.93 -11.09
CA TRP A 381 -5.62 10.30 -12.15
C TRP A 381 -5.62 8.76 -12.07
N GLY A 382 -6.42 8.17 -11.18
CA GLY A 382 -6.51 6.71 -10.97
C GLY A 382 -5.31 6.09 -10.23
N ILE A 383 -4.12 6.70 -10.28
CA ILE A 383 -2.94 6.28 -9.53
C ILE A 383 -2.52 7.39 -8.56
N PRO A 384 -2.42 7.12 -7.24
CA PRO A 384 -1.96 8.13 -6.30
C PRO A 384 -0.47 8.45 -6.53
N LEU A 385 -0.11 9.74 -6.51
CA LEU A 385 1.25 10.24 -6.80
C LEU A 385 2.36 9.53 -6.01
N ARG A 386 2.08 9.12 -4.76
CA ARG A 386 3.03 8.37 -3.92
C ARG A 386 3.45 7.02 -4.52
N TYR A 387 2.59 6.37 -5.29
CA TYR A 387 2.90 5.10 -5.97
C TYR A 387 3.88 5.36 -7.11
N LEU A 388 3.61 6.40 -7.90
CA LEU A 388 4.50 6.83 -8.99
C LEU A 388 5.89 7.20 -8.45
N PHE A 389 5.96 7.93 -7.34
CA PHE A 389 7.24 8.25 -6.70
C PHE A 389 8.04 7.01 -6.32
N VAL A 390 7.38 5.99 -5.73
CA VAL A 390 8.02 4.71 -5.39
C VAL A 390 8.52 4.00 -6.65
N ILE A 391 7.70 3.93 -7.70
CA ILE A 391 8.06 3.27 -8.97
C ILE A 391 9.27 3.95 -9.63
N LEU A 392 9.32 5.28 -9.62
CA LEU A 392 10.37 6.06 -10.27
C LEU A 392 11.63 6.23 -9.42
N MET A 393 11.61 5.80 -8.16
CA MET A 393 12.74 5.94 -7.24
C MET A 393 14.07 5.39 -7.81
N PRO A 394 14.13 4.19 -8.43
CA PRO A 394 15.39 3.67 -8.99
C PRO A 394 15.88 4.47 -10.20
N LEU A 395 14.96 5.02 -10.99
CA LEU A 395 15.30 5.90 -12.11
C LEU A 395 15.89 7.22 -11.61
N MET A 396 15.30 7.80 -10.55
CA MET A 396 15.82 9.03 -9.95
C MET A 396 17.23 8.83 -9.37
N THR A 397 17.51 7.72 -8.69
CA THR A 397 18.86 7.42 -8.21
C THR A 397 19.83 7.22 -9.37
N ASN A 398 19.42 6.53 -10.43
CA ASN A 398 20.27 6.34 -11.60
C ASN A 398 20.65 7.66 -12.30
N ILE A 399 19.71 8.61 -12.41
CA ILE A 399 19.98 9.94 -12.94
C ILE A 399 21.01 10.68 -12.07
N VAL A 400 20.86 10.61 -10.74
CA VAL A 400 21.80 11.27 -9.82
C VAL A 400 23.18 10.62 -9.85
N ASP A 401 23.25 9.28 -9.90
CA ASP A 401 24.50 8.53 -10.06
C ASP A 401 25.24 8.98 -11.33
N TYR A 402 24.51 9.09 -12.45
CA TYR A 402 25.08 9.55 -13.71
C TYR A 402 25.56 11.00 -13.62
N LEU A 403 24.75 11.92 -13.09
CA LEU A 403 25.12 13.32 -12.95
C LEU A 403 26.33 13.54 -12.03
N ALA A 404 26.51 12.68 -11.02
CA ALA A 404 27.66 12.73 -10.13
C ALA A 404 28.97 12.33 -10.83
N VAL A 405 28.89 11.40 -11.78
CA VAL A 405 30.06 10.85 -12.49
C VAL A 405 30.37 11.61 -13.79
N ALA A 406 29.36 12.18 -14.45
CA ALA A 406 29.50 12.81 -15.76
C ALA A 406 30.62 13.88 -15.85
N PRO A 407 30.86 14.75 -14.85
CA PRO A 407 31.94 15.75 -14.92
C PRO A 407 33.35 15.15 -14.94
N LEU A 408 33.51 13.93 -14.44
CA LEU A 408 34.79 13.22 -14.44
C LEU A 408 35.05 12.50 -15.76
N LEU A 409 33.98 12.07 -16.45
CA LEU A 409 34.06 11.35 -17.72
C LEU A 409 34.12 12.28 -18.93
N TYR A 410 33.38 13.40 -18.88
CA TYR A 410 33.23 14.33 -19.99
C TYR A 410 33.74 15.70 -19.57
N PRO A 411 35.04 16.01 -19.80
CA PRO A 411 35.59 17.34 -19.51
C PRO A 411 34.96 18.42 -20.41
N GLU A 412 34.41 18.02 -21.56
CA GLU A 412 33.67 18.88 -22.50
C GLU A 412 32.19 19.00 -22.07
N PRO A 413 31.60 20.21 -22.02
CA PRO A 413 30.23 20.43 -21.55
C PRO A 413 29.14 19.94 -22.52
N LEU A 414 29.44 19.77 -23.81
CA LEU A 414 28.46 19.47 -24.85
C LEU A 414 27.98 17.99 -24.85
N PRO A 415 28.85 16.96 -24.75
CA PRO A 415 28.42 15.56 -24.64
C PRO A 415 27.63 15.30 -23.37
N MET A 416 28.03 15.91 -22.25
CA MET A 416 27.31 15.87 -20.98
C MET A 416 25.89 16.42 -21.13
N ALA A 417 25.74 17.58 -21.78
CA ALA A 417 24.43 18.21 -21.99
C ALA A 417 23.52 17.37 -22.89
N MET A 418 24.04 16.79 -23.98
CA MET A 418 23.25 15.98 -24.90
C MET A 418 22.75 14.68 -24.28
N TYR A 419 23.59 14.00 -23.50
CA TYR A 419 23.22 12.73 -22.88
C TYR A 419 22.31 12.90 -21.67
N ALA A 420 22.58 13.91 -20.81
CA ALA A 420 21.66 14.28 -19.73
C ALA A 420 20.29 14.71 -20.27
N THR A 421 20.27 15.40 -21.43
CA THR A 421 19.03 15.73 -22.14
C THR A 421 18.34 14.47 -22.68
N GLY A 422 19.08 13.46 -23.16
CA GLY A 422 18.53 12.16 -23.58
C GLY A 422 17.88 11.36 -22.44
N LEU A 423 18.56 11.26 -21.29
CA LEU A 423 18.02 10.64 -20.06
C LEU A 423 16.78 11.38 -19.54
N LEU A 424 16.82 12.71 -19.57
CA LEU A 424 15.69 13.55 -19.20
C LEU A 424 14.51 13.39 -20.17
N ILE A 425 14.78 13.34 -21.48
CA ILE A 425 13.77 13.08 -22.51
C ILE A 425 13.19 11.68 -22.33
N PHE A 426 13.99 10.66 -22.03
CA PHE A 426 13.49 9.30 -21.81
C PHE A 426 12.64 9.19 -20.55
N ALA A 427 13.12 9.77 -19.43
CA ALA A 427 12.37 9.82 -18.18
C ALA A 427 11.05 10.59 -18.35
N THR A 428 11.07 11.74 -19.04
CA THR A 428 9.88 12.54 -19.31
C THR A 428 8.96 11.89 -20.34
N SER A 429 9.47 11.20 -21.36
CA SER A 429 8.66 10.47 -22.34
C SER A 429 8.01 9.24 -21.75
N SER A 430 8.71 8.50 -20.89
CA SER A 430 8.15 7.39 -20.12
C SER A 430 7.09 7.86 -19.13
N LEU A 431 7.32 9.01 -18.49
CA LEU A 431 6.34 9.67 -17.63
C LEU A 431 5.11 10.14 -18.44
N VAL A 432 5.31 10.81 -19.57
CA VAL A 432 4.26 11.32 -20.47
C VAL A 432 3.45 10.16 -21.06
N CYS A 433 4.08 9.08 -21.49
CA CYS A 433 3.39 7.87 -21.93
C CYS A 433 2.58 7.25 -20.79
N ALA A 434 3.14 7.14 -19.58
CA ALA A 434 2.40 6.62 -18.43
C ALA A 434 1.24 7.53 -17.99
N THR A 435 1.37 8.86 -18.10
CA THR A 435 0.37 9.83 -17.64
C THR A 435 -0.68 10.17 -18.68
N PHE A 436 -0.39 10.11 -19.99
CA PHE A 436 -1.32 10.52 -21.05
C PHE A 436 -1.90 9.34 -21.84
N LEU A 437 -1.11 8.32 -22.18
CA LEU A 437 -1.64 7.16 -22.93
C LEU A 437 -2.51 6.26 -22.07
N ALA A 438 -2.25 6.13 -20.77
CA ALA A 438 -3.06 5.28 -19.89
C ALA A 438 -4.49 5.83 -19.68
N PRO A 439 -4.70 7.13 -19.35
CA PRO A 439 -6.04 7.70 -19.32
C PRO A 439 -6.73 7.71 -20.68
N TRP A 440 -6.01 8.08 -21.76
CA TRP A 440 -6.56 8.15 -23.12
C TRP A 440 -7.03 6.78 -23.65
N LEU A 441 -6.31 5.70 -23.36
CA LEU A 441 -6.72 4.33 -23.72
C LEU A 441 -7.79 3.76 -22.78
N SER A 442 -7.89 4.25 -21.54
CA SER A 442 -8.87 3.78 -20.55
C SER A 442 -10.25 4.43 -20.69
N TRP A 443 -10.29 5.70 -21.12
CA TRP A 443 -11.50 6.44 -21.40
C TRP A 443 -11.92 6.18 -22.84
N GLY A 444 -12.82 5.21 -23.02
CA GLY A 444 -13.65 5.10 -24.24
C GLY A 444 -14.65 6.26 -24.36
N CYS A 445 -14.21 7.50 -24.11
CA CYS A 445 -15.00 8.71 -24.24
C CYS A 445 -15.00 9.12 -25.71
N GLY A 446 -16.20 9.38 -26.24
CA GLY A 446 -16.37 9.94 -27.58
C GLY A 446 -15.66 11.29 -27.78
N PRO A 447 -15.65 11.80 -29.02
CA PRO A 447 -14.66 12.74 -29.59
C PRO A 447 -14.51 14.14 -28.94
N ARG A 448 -15.16 14.45 -27.82
CA ARG A 448 -15.16 15.81 -27.26
C ARG A 448 -13.96 16.15 -26.34
N SER A 449 -13.17 15.19 -25.88
CA SER A 449 -12.01 15.47 -24.99
C SER A 449 -10.64 15.54 -25.71
N PHE A 450 -10.60 15.27 -27.02
CA PHE A 450 -9.34 15.22 -27.76
C PHE A 450 -8.60 16.57 -27.83
N HIS A 451 -9.34 17.68 -27.97
CA HIS A 451 -8.77 19.02 -28.04
C HIS A 451 -8.20 19.51 -26.71
N ASP A 452 -8.82 19.16 -25.58
CA ASP A 452 -8.35 19.57 -24.25
C ASP A 452 -7.05 18.85 -23.86
N VAL A 453 -6.91 17.58 -24.26
CA VAL A 453 -5.70 16.79 -24.00
C VAL A 453 -4.55 17.24 -24.90
N ILE A 454 -4.81 17.56 -26.17
CA ILE A 454 -3.78 18.10 -27.08
C ILE A 454 -3.30 19.48 -26.66
N GLY A 455 -4.21 20.35 -26.20
CA GLY A 455 -3.84 21.67 -25.68
C GLY A 455 -2.83 21.61 -24.53
N ALA A 456 -2.93 20.59 -23.67
CA ALA A 456 -1.97 20.33 -22.60
C ALA A 456 -0.66 19.68 -23.09
N GLY A 457 -0.72 18.78 -24.09
CA GLY A 457 0.45 18.08 -24.65
C GLY A 457 1.42 18.97 -25.41
N TYR A 458 0.95 20.06 -26.03
CA TYR A 458 1.82 21.02 -26.72
C TYR A 458 2.78 21.76 -25.78
N PHE A 459 2.44 21.91 -24.49
CA PHE A 459 3.32 22.54 -23.50
C PHE A 459 4.52 21.66 -23.12
N THR A 460 4.39 20.34 -23.23
CA THR A 460 5.45 19.36 -22.90
C THR A 460 6.40 19.03 -24.04
N LEU A 461 6.09 19.40 -25.28
CA LEU A 461 7.03 19.33 -26.42
C LEU A 461 8.00 20.53 -26.46
N GLY A 462 7.82 21.51 -25.57
CA GLY A 462 8.71 22.65 -25.38
C GLY A 462 10.21 22.31 -25.24
N PRO A 463 10.62 21.21 -24.57
CA PRO A 463 12.03 20.81 -24.49
C PRO A 463 12.61 20.48 -25.87
N PHE A 464 11.87 19.79 -26.74
CA PHE A 464 12.34 19.44 -28.10
C PHE A 464 12.54 20.68 -28.98
N TRP A 465 11.74 21.72 -28.79
CA TRP A 465 11.92 23.00 -29.48
C TRP A 465 13.13 23.77 -28.93
N LEU A 466 13.35 23.75 -27.61
CA LEU A 466 14.51 24.36 -26.98
C LEU A 466 15.83 23.71 -27.39
N THR A 467 15.90 22.37 -27.46
CA THR A 467 17.11 21.66 -27.91
C THR A 467 17.43 21.99 -29.36
N LYS A 468 16.41 22.13 -30.21
CA LYS A 468 16.58 22.52 -31.61
C LYS A 468 17.05 23.97 -31.77
N ILE A 469 16.57 24.90 -30.94
CA ILE A 469 17.05 26.29 -30.88
C ILE A 469 18.50 26.34 -30.39
N LEU A 470 18.82 25.63 -29.31
CA LEU A 470 20.17 25.61 -28.73
C LEU A 470 21.20 25.04 -29.72
N LEU A 471 20.83 24.01 -30.48
CA LEU A 471 21.66 23.45 -31.55
C LEU A 471 21.80 24.40 -32.76
N GLN A 472 20.83 25.28 -33.02
CA GLN A 472 20.90 26.27 -34.10
C GLN A 472 21.65 27.56 -33.70
N ILE A 473 21.84 27.84 -32.41
CA ILE A 473 22.58 29.01 -31.93
C ILE A 473 24.10 28.74 -31.89
N GLN A 474 24.54 27.47 -31.95
CA GLN A 474 25.95 27.07 -31.87
C GLN A 474 26.62 26.68 -33.20
N GLY A 475 25.89 26.66 -34.31
CA GLY A 475 26.43 26.50 -35.67
C GLY A 475 26.27 27.78 -36.45
#